data_AF-A0A0M6WUW8-F1
#
_entry.id   AF-A0A0M6WUW8-F1
#
_cell.length_a   1.000
_cell.length_b   1.000
_cell.length_c   1.000
_cell.angle_alpha   90.00
_cell.angle_beta   90.00
_cell.angle_gamma   90.00
#
_symmetry.space_group_name_H-M   'P 1'
#
loop_
_entity.id
_entity.type
_entity.pdbx_description
1 polymer ?
#
loop_
_entity_poly.entity_id
_entity_poly.type
_entity_poly.pdbx_seq_one_letter_code
_entity_poly.pdbx_strand_id
1 'polypeptide(L)'
;MLTDYVVIDLEMTGLNAKTDRILEAGAARVRGNVVTATFSEIINPKRKLPEKVVSLTGITNEMAAQGKETDATLAAFFDFIGEDILVGQNVIFDYSFLKQWAVNHKRTFERNAVDTLKLARKFLPQEQKKDLASLCSYFGIERVHAHRALDDVMETQQIFEQLQKMYEAGAPEAFRPYPLQYKVKKQSPATPQQMKYLKQFVEFHGIPMPEIYEDASRSEISRLTDQLIAQYGKMKKEPSL
;
A
#
# COMPACT_ATOMS: atom_id res chain seq x y z
N MET A 1 17.98 21.88 2.26
CA MET A 1 16.67 21.51 2.83
C MET A 1 15.70 21.29 1.71
N LEU A 2 15.15 20.07 1.63
CA LEU A 2 13.98 19.79 0.81
C LEU A 2 12.79 20.53 1.44
N THR A 3 12.17 21.46 0.71
CA THR A 3 11.03 22.26 1.20
C THR A 3 9.74 22.04 0.41
N ASP A 4 9.88 21.38 -0.75
CA ASP A 4 8.82 21.14 -1.71
C ASP A 4 8.75 19.64 -2.00
N TYR A 5 7.67 19.00 -1.56
CA TYR A 5 7.51 17.55 -1.58
C TYR A 5 6.04 17.18 -1.43
N VAL A 6 5.73 15.88 -1.59
CA VAL A 6 4.43 15.32 -1.23
C VAL A 6 4.62 14.22 -0.21
N VAL A 7 3.94 14.34 0.92
CA VAL A 7 3.86 13.26 1.90
C VAL A 7 2.75 12.32 1.50
N ILE A 8 2.99 11.01 1.60
CA ILE A 8 1.99 9.98 1.30
C ILE A 8 1.90 8.95 2.43
N ASP A 9 0.70 8.41 2.60
CA ASP A 9 0.41 7.25 3.43
C ASP A 9 -0.80 6.51 2.84
N LEU A 10 -0.79 5.19 2.91
CA LEU A 10 -1.87 4.33 2.43
C LEU A 10 -2.28 3.34 3.51
N GLU A 11 -3.58 3.11 3.62
CA GLU A 11 -4.10 1.95 4.33
C GLU A 11 -4.41 0.83 3.33
N MET A 12 -4.20 -0.42 3.73
CA MET A 12 -4.38 -1.59 2.86
C MET A 12 -5.17 -2.71 3.51
N THR A 13 -5.73 -3.60 2.69
CA THR A 13 -6.41 -4.82 3.17
C THR A 13 -5.45 -5.89 3.69
N GLY A 14 -4.13 -5.65 3.63
CA GLY A 14 -3.08 -6.59 4.01
C GLY A 14 -1.69 -6.07 3.60
N LEU A 15 -0.67 -6.93 3.65
CA LEU A 15 0.74 -6.51 3.53
C LEU A 15 1.40 -6.86 2.19
N ASN A 16 0.68 -7.48 1.27
CA ASN A 16 1.23 -7.97 0.01
C ASN A 16 0.62 -7.23 -1.19
N ALA A 17 1.39 -6.31 -1.77
CA ALA A 17 0.99 -5.53 -2.94
C ALA A 17 0.49 -6.37 -4.14
N LYS A 18 0.84 -7.67 -4.23
CA LYS A 18 0.36 -8.56 -5.29
C LYS A 18 -1.06 -9.08 -5.05
N THR A 19 -1.51 -9.19 -3.81
CA THR A 19 -2.76 -9.89 -3.48
C THR A 19 -3.74 -9.02 -2.70
N ASP A 20 -3.23 -8.05 -1.95
CA ASP A 20 -4.02 -7.11 -1.15
C ASP A 20 -4.38 -5.85 -1.97
N ARG A 21 -5.24 -5.00 -1.41
CA ARG A 21 -5.73 -3.78 -2.07
C ARG A 21 -5.51 -2.56 -1.19
N ILE A 22 -5.37 -1.41 -1.84
CA ILE A 22 -5.41 -0.11 -1.17
C ILE A 22 -6.84 0.12 -0.68
N LEU A 23 -6.98 0.59 0.55
CA LEU A 23 -8.22 0.82 1.28
C LEU A 23 -8.45 2.31 1.59
N GLU A 24 -7.39 3.06 1.86
CA GLU A 24 -7.43 4.51 1.99
C GLU A 24 -6.15 5.09 1.38
N ALA A 25 -6.26 6.26 0.76
CA ALA A 25 -5.12 7.00 0.25
C ALA A 25 -5.09 8.41 0.83
N GLY A 26 -4.00 8.74 1.53
CA GLY A 26 -3.71 10.05 2.08
C GLY A 26 -2.51 10.68 1.38
N ALA A 27 -2.59 11.99 1.10
CA ALA A 27 -1.41 12.76 0.70
C ALA A 27 -1.53 14.24 1.10
N ALA A 28 -0.38 14.87 1.34
CA ALA A 28 -0.27 16.31 1.56
C ALA A 28 0.84 16.90 0.70
N ARG A 29 0.49 17.93 -0.09
CA ARG A 29 1.43 18.68 -0.91
C ARG A 29 2.03 19.82 -0.09
N VAL A 30 3.35 19.81 0.04
CA VAL A 30 4.11 20.82 0.78
C VAL A 30 4.88 21.70 -0.19
N ARG A 31 4.85 23.02 0.02
CA ARG A 31 5.63 24.02 -0.71
C ARG A 31 6.19 25.02 0.27
N GLY A 32 7.50 25.23 0.26
CA GLY A 32 8.16 26.10 1.24
C GLY A 32 7.87 25.72 2.69
N ASN A 33 7.77 24.42 3.01
CA ASN A 33 7.38 23.89 4.34
C ASN A 33 5.93 24.25 4.78
N VAL A 34 5.05 24.60 3.83
CA VAL A 34 3.64 24.85 4.10
C VAL A 34 2.80 23.85 3.34
N VAL A 35 1.84 23.20 4.02
CA VAL A 35 0.84 22.36 3.37
C VAL A 35 -0.08 23.24 2.52
N THR A 36 -0.10 22.98 1.22
CA THR A 36 -0.85 23.77 0.22
C THR A 36 -2.07 23.06 -0.34
N ALA A 37 -2.09 21.72 -0.27
CA ALA A 37 -3.22 20.90 -0.68
C ALA A 37 -3.16 19.54 0.02
N THR A 38 -4.31 18.90 0.18
CA THR A 38 -4.43 17.54 0.72
C THR A 38 -5.28 16.66 -0.19
N PHE A 39 -5.07 15.35 -0.09
CA PHE A 39 -5.87 14.31 -0.72
C PHE A 39 -6.21 13.27 0.34
N SER A 40 -7.47 12.86 0.44
CA SER A 40 -7.91 11.82 1.38
C SER A 40 -9.14 11.13 0.81
N GLU A 41 -9.02 9.83 0.52
CA GLU A 41 -10.09 9.05 -0.06
C GLU A 41 -10.09 7.62 0.48
N ILE A 42 -11.25 7.15 0.94
CA ILE A 42 -11.50 5.73 1.19
C ILE A 42 -11.84 5.07 -0.14
N ILE A 43 -11.21 3.92 -0.41
CA ILE A 43 -11.31 3.17 -1.66
C ILE A 43 -12.06 1.86 -1.38
N ASN A 44 -13.00 1.49 -2.25
CA ASN A 44 -13.68 0.21 -2.16
C ASN A 44 -12.78 -0.93 -2.68
N PRO A 45 -12.28 -1.82 -1.82
CA PRO A 45 -11.34 -2.86 -2.22
C PRO A 45 -12.04 -4.07 -2.87
N LYS A 46 -13.38 -4.02 -3.02
CA LYS A 46 -14.26 -5.08 -3.56
C LYS A 46 -14.06 -6.43 -2.87
N ARG A 47 -13.78 -6.40 -1.56
CA ARG A 47 -13.54 -7.57 -0.72
C ARG A 47 -13.84 -7.27 0.75
N LYS A 48 -14.08 -8.33 1.51
CA LYS A 48 -14.23 -8.23 2.96
C LYS A 48 -12.88 -7.88 3.60
N LEU A 49 -12.89 -6.94 4.52
CA LEU A 49 -11.74 -6.58 5.32
C LEU A 49 -11.49 -7.63 6.40
N PRO A 50 -10.24 -8.09 6.59
CA PRO A 50 -9.87 -8.86 7.76
C PRO A 50 -10.15 -8.07 9.04
N GLU A 51 -10.62 -8.73 10.11
CA GLU A 51 -10.93 -8.08 11.39
C GLU A 51 -9.75 -7.29 11.95
N LYS A 52 -8.53 -7.81 11.76
CA LYS A 52 -7.30 -7.11 12.15
C LYS A 52 -7.13 -5.77 11.42
N VAL A 53 -7.48 -5.68 10.14
CA VAL A 53 -7.42 -4.43 9.38
C VAL A 53 -8.43 -3.45 9.94
N VAL A 54 -9.69 -3.87 10.12
CA VAL A 54 -10.74 -3.02 10.70
C VAL A 54 -10.35 -2.50 12.09
N SER A 55 -9.78 -3.37 12.93
CA SER A 55 -9.33 -3.00 14.28
C SER A 55 -8.14 -2.04 14.28
N LEU A 56 -7.28 -2.07 13.26
CA LEU A 56 -6.11 -1.21 13.17
C LEU A 56 -6.48 0.15 12.59
N THR A 57 -7.21 0.18 11.48
CA THR A 57 -7.48 1.40 10.71
C THR A 57 -8.78 2.10 11.12
N GLY A 58 -9.66 1.40 11.82
CA GLY A 58 -11.02 1.87 12.12
C GLY A 58 -11.95 1.90 10.90
N ILE A 59 -11.46 1.54 9.70
CA ILE A 59 -12.28 1.49 8.48
C ILE A 59 -13.11 0.20 8.51
N THR A 60 -14.42 0.34 8.65
CA THR A 60 -15.34 -0.80 8.67
C THR A 60 -15.62 -1.34 7.26
N ASN A 61 -16.21 -2.53 7.17
CA ASN A 61 -16.63 -3.10 5.89
C ASN A 61 -17.70 -2.21 5.22
N GLU A 62 -18.56 -1.58 6.00
CA GLU A 62 -19.61 -0.66 5.51
C GLU A 62 -18.98 0.61 4.91
N MET A 63 -17.99 1.19 5.60
CA MET A 63 -17.23 2.35 5.09
C MET A 63 -16.50 1.99 3.80
N ALA A 64 -15.80 0.85 3.78
CA ALA A 64 -15.06 0.38 2.61
C ALA A 64 -16.01 0.11 1.42
N ALA A 65 -17.17 -0.49 1.65
CA ALA A 65 -18.15 -0.73 0.60
C ALA A 65 -18.70 0.56 -0.03
N GLN A 66 -18.76 1.65 0.74
CA GLN A 66 -19.15 2.99 0.27
C GLN A 66 -17.97 3.80 -0.29
N GLY A 67 -16.74 3.28 -0.21
CA GLY A 67 -15.54 3.90 -0.74
C GLY A 67 -15.59 4.12 -2.26
N LYS A 68 -14.71 5.00 -2.74
CA LYS A 68 -14.62 5.33 -4.16
C LYS A 68 -14.04 4.17 -4.99
N GLU A 69 -14.31 4.22 -6.28
CA GLU A 69 -13.76 3.26 -7.25
C GLU A 69 -12.23 3.41 -7.34
N THR A 70 -11.53 2.28 -7.27
CA THR A 70 -10.08 2.20 -7.15
C THR A 70 -9.32 2.88 -8.29
N ASP A 71 -9.65 2.56 -9.54
CA ASP A 71 -8.84 3.02 -10.67
C ASP A 71 -9.01 4.53 -10.91
N ALA A 72 -10.22 5.06 -10.76
CA ALA A 72 -10.49 6.49 -10.82
C ALA A 72 -9.80 7.25 -9.67
N THR A 73 -9.86 6.71 -8.45
CA THR A 73 -9.25 7.35 -7.27
C THR A 73 -7.72 7.37 -7.37
N LEU A 74 -7.11 6.25 -7.78
CA LEU A 74 -5.67 6.19 -7.95
C LEU A 74 -5.19 7.01 -9.15
N ALA A 75 -5.96 7.11 -10.23
CA ALA A 75 -5.63 8.07 -11.29
C ALA A 75 -5.54 9.51 -10.75
N ALA A 76 -6.54 9.95 -9.98
CA ALA A 76 -6.53 11.26 -9.34
C ALA A 76 -5.41 11.44 -8.30
N PHE A 77 -5.09 10.39 -7.54
CA PHE A 77 -3.96 10.39 -6.60
C PHE A 77 -2.62 10.60 -7.33
N PHE A 78 -2.41 9.90 -8.46
CA PHE A 78 -1.21 10.05 -9.27
C PHE A 78 -1.09 11.47 -9.86
N ASP A 79 -2.21 12.06 -10.29
CA ASP A 79 -2.25 13.45 -10.75
C ASP A 79 -1.95 14.42 -9.59
N PHE A 80 -2.43 14.12 -8.38
CA PHE A 80 -2.15 14.92 -7.18
C PHE A 80 -0.68 14.88 -6.76
N ILE A 81 -0.03 13.71 -6.77
CA ILE A 81 1.39 13.64 -6.38
C ILE A 81 2.33 14.19 -7.47
N GLY A 82 1.91 14.17 -8.74
CA GLY A 82 2.70 14.66 -9.86
C GLY A 82 4.10 14.02 -9.89
N GLU A 83 5.11 14.81 -10.24
CA GLU A 83 6.53 14.41 -10.24
C GLU A 83 7.28 14.80 -8.97
N ASP A 84 6.57 15.17 -7.90
CA ASP A 84 7.19 15.61 -6.66
C ASP A 84 7.99 14.48 -5.98
N ILE A 85 8.97 14.90 -5.16
CA ILE A 85 9.65 14.00 -4.23
C ILE A 85 8.64 13.49 -3.21
N LEU A 86 8.65 12.18 -2.99
CA LEU A 86 7.80 11.57 -1.97
C LEU A 86 8.47 11.62 -0.60
N VAL A 87 7.67 11.87 0.44
CA VAL A 87 8.06 11.70 1.83
C VAL A 87 7.08 10.73 2.47
N GLY A 88 7.56 9.84 3.31
CA GLY A 88 6.70 8.87 3.98
C GLY A 88 7.44 8.06 5.03
N GLN A 89 6.69 7.45 5.94
CA GLN A 89 7.23 6.55 6.96
C GLN A 89 7.32 5.14 6.37
N ASN A 90 8.53 4.59 6.17
CA ASN A 90 8.69 3.32 5.46
C ASN A 90 8.09 3.33 4.03
N VAL A 91 8.20 4.47 3.35
CA VAL A 91 7.53 4.82 2.08
C VAL A 91 7.68 3.80 0.94
N ILE A 92 8.68 2.90 1.01
CA ILE A 92 8.83 1.81 0.03
C ILE A 92 7.63 0.85 0.06
N PHE A 93 6.94 0.75 1.20
CA PHE A 93 5.76 -0.09 1.38
C PHE A 93 4.56 0.47 0.60
N ASP A 94 4.19 1.73 0.81
CA ASP A 94 3.14 2.43 0.07
C ASP A 94 3.44 2.46 -1.44
N TYR A 95 4.68 2.80 -1.77
CA TYR A 95 5.18 2.79 -3.13
C TYR A 95 5.01 1.43 -3.80
N SER A 96 5.14 0.32 -3.08
CA SER A 96 4.99 -1.02 -3.65
C SER A 96 3.58 -1.28 -4.20
N PHE A 97 2.54 -0.78 -3.53
CA PHE A 97 1.15 -0.89 -3.96
C PHE A 97 0.87 0.05 -5.14
N LEU A 98 1.31 1.31 -5.06
CA LEU A 98 1.19 2.27 -6.17
C LEU A 98 1.92 1.77 -7.42
N LYS A 99 3.12 1.21 -7.26
CA LYS A 99 3.92 0.64 -8.34
C LYS A 99 3.22 -0.56 -8.99
N GLN A 100 2.63 -1.46 -8.20
CA GLN A 100 1.87 -2.58 -8.73
C GLN A 100 0.65 -2.10 -9.53
N TRP A 101 -0.10 -1.14 -9.01
CA TRP A 101 -1.22 -0.54 -9.72
C TRP A 101 -0.78 0.13 -11.04
N ALA A 102 0.28 0.94 -11.01
CA ALA A 102 0.82 1.60 -12.20
C ALA A 102 1.22 0.59 -13.29
N VAL A 103 1.95 -0.47 -12.92
CA VAL A 103 2.37 -1.52 -13.88
C VAL A 103 1.18 -2.31 -14.44
N ASN A 104 0.15 -2.56 -13.63
CA ASN A 104 -1.10 -3.17 -14.11
C ASN A 104 -1.77 -2.30 -15.18
N HIS A 105 -1.71 -0.98 -15.01
CA HIS A 105 -2.24 0.05 -15.92
C HIS A 105 -1.28 0.45 -17.05
N LYS A 106 -0.16 -0.27 -17.24
CA LYS A 106 0.88 0.06 -18.23
C LYS A 106 1.45 1.48 -18.07
N ARG A 107 1.43 2.03 -16.85
CA ARG A 107 2.02 3.32 -16.49
C ARG A 107 3.42 3.10 -15.90
N THR A 108 4.35 3.99 -16.24
CA THR A 108 5.62 4.10 -15.54
C THR A 108 5.41 4.89 -14.25
N PHE A 109 6.08 4.48 -13.18
CA PHE A 109 6.03 5.19 -11.91
C PHE A 109 7.38 5.04 -11.21
N GLU A 110 8.29 5.97 -11.49
CA GLU A 110 9.59 6.03 -10.81
C GLU A 110 9.60 7.32 -9.98
N ARG A 111 9.92 7.20 -8.70
CA ARG A 111 9.95 8.35 -7.78
C ARG A 111 11.17 8.31 -6.91
N ASN A 112 11.67 9.51 -6.61
CA ASN A 112 12.63 9.70 -5.53
C ASN A 112 11.87 9.98 -4.24
N ALA A 113 12.43 9.54 -3.11
CA ALA A 113 11.81 9.74 -1.82
C ALA A 113 12.79 9.99 -0.70
N VAL A 114 12.27 10.55 0.40
CA VAL A 114 12.91 10.57 1.70
C VAL A 114 12.05 9.78 2.68
N ASP A 115 12.69 8.90 3.45
CA ASP A 115 11.99 7.97 4.34
C ASP A 115 12.27 8.34 5.80
N THR A 116 11.23 8.78 6.51
CA THR A 116 11.34 9.24 7.89
C THR A 116 11.71 8.12 8.86
N LEU A 117 11.37 6.86 8.56
CA LEU A 117 11.84 5.71 9.36
C LEU A 117 13.35 5.55 9.26
N LYS A 118 13.91 5.70 8.04
CA LYS A 118 15.37 5.61 7.83
C LYS A 118 16.11 6.75 8.51
N LEU A 119 15.59 7.97 8.39
CA LEU A 119 16.14 9.14 9.08
C LEU A 119 16.11 8.96 10.60
N ALA A 120 14.96 8.56 11.14
CA ALA A 120 14.80 8.36 12.57
C ALA A 120 15.73 7.27 13.12
N ARG A 121 15.88 6.14 12.40
CA ARG A 121 16.86 5.09 12.77
C ARG A 121 18.31 5.57 12.75
N LYS A 122 18.64 6.52 11.89
CA LYS A 122 20.00 7.06 11.77
C LYS A 122 20.34 8.04 12.90
N PHE A 123 19.39 8.90 13.26
CA PHE A 123 19.68 10.05 14.12
C PHE A 123 19.19 9.94 15.55
N LEU A 124 18.12 9.18 15.80
CA LEU A 124 17.54 9.08 17.14
C LEU A 124 18.15 7.91 17.93
N PRO A 125 18.12 7.93 19.28
CA PRO A 125 18.66 6.88 20.13
C PRO A 125 18.15 5.48 19.76
N GLN A 126 18.97 4.45 20.00
CA GLN A 126 18.63 3.07 19.64
C GLN A 126 17.41 2.55 20.41
N GLU A 127 17.25 2.97 21.66
CA GLU A 127 16.18 2.58 22.57
C GLU A 127 14.83 3.20 22.18
N GLN A 128 14.86 4.31 21.44
CA GLN A 128 13.65 4.98 20.98
C GLN A 128 13.00 4.17 19.86
N LYS A 129 11.77 3.70 20.08
CA LYS A 129 10.96 3.05 19.04
C LYS A 129 10.70 4.01 17.87
N LYS A 130 10.62 3.45 16.66
CA LYS A 130 10.54 4.20 15.39
C LYS A 130 9.24 3.97 14.62
N ASP A 131 8.23 3.34 15.22
CA ASP A 131 6.87 3.41 14.70
C ASP A 131 6.33 4.85 14.80
N LEU A 132 5.35 5.18 13.97
CA LEU A 132 4.84 6.55 13.84
C LEU A 132 4.33 7.10 15.18
N ALA A 133 3.63 6.28 15.98
CA ALA A 133 3.13 6.66 17.30
C ALA A 133 4.27 7.06 18.25
N SER A 134 5.32 6.22 18.31
CA SER A 134 6.47 6.48 19.16
C SER A 134 7.26 7.71 18.72
N LEU A 135 7.34 7.98 17.40
CA LEU A 135 7.98 9.18 16.89
C LEU A 135 7.16 10.44 17.18
N CYS A 136 5.84 10.39 17.03
CA CYS A 136 4.96 11.50 17.41
C CYS A 136 5.14 11.83 18.89
N SER A 137 5.10 10.82 19.77
CA SER A 137 5.35 11.01 21.20
C SER A 137 6.73 11.61 21.49
N TYR A 138 7.77 11.16 20.77
CA TYR A 138 9.13 11.68 20.95
C TYR A 138 9.26 13.16 20.58
N PHE A 139 8.59 13.60 19.51
CA PHE A 139 8.63 14.98 19.03
C PHE A 139 7.53 15.88 19.61
N GLY A 140 6.66 15.36 20.48
CA GLY A 140 5.54 16.10 21.06
C GLY A 140 4.43 16.43 20.06
N ILE A 141 4.23 15.58 19.06
CA ILE A 141 3.18 15.69 18.04
C ILE A 141 1.92 15.01 18.56
N GLU A 142 0.80 15.73 18.55
CA GLU A 142 -0.51 15.21 18.96
C GLU A 142 -1.07 14.26 17.89
N ARG A 143 -1.55 13.09 18.32
CA ARG A 143 -2.22 12.11 17.46
C ARG A 143 -3.71 12.09 17.78
N VAL A 144 -4.54 12.60 16.88
CA VAL A 144 -5.99 12.70 17.09
C VAL A 144 -6.71 11.42 16.64
N HIS A 145 -6.44 10.93 15.42
CA HIS A 145 -6.94 9.64 14.95
C HIS A 145 -5.81 8.81 14.35
N ALA A 146 -5.27 7.87 15.13
CA ALA A 146 -4.27 6.96 14.62
C ALA A 146 -4.83 6.10 13.48
N HIS A 147 -4.02 5.85 12.45
CA HIS A 147 -4.35 4.96 11.31
C HIS A 147 -5.48 5.49 10.42
N ARG A 148 -5.59 6.82 10.32
CA ARG A 148 -6.28 7.49 9.23
C ARG A 148 -5.22 8.08 8.32
N ALA A 149 -5.26 7.72 7.04
CA ALA A 149 -4.14 7.99 6.13
C ALA A 149 -3.79 9.50 6.05
N LEU A 150 -4.78 10.39 6.14
CA LEU A 150 -4.48 11.84 6.13
C LEU A 150 -3.85 12.32 7.45
N ASP A 151 -4.26 11.79 8.59
CA ASP A 151 -3.71 12.18 9.89
C ASP A 151 -2.25 11.68 9.99
N ASP A 152 -2.00 10.43 9.60
CA ASP A 152 -0.65 9.84 9.54
C ASP A 152 0.26 10.59 8.54
N VAL A 153 -0.29 11.12 7.45
CA VAL A 153 0.41 12.05 6.52
C VAL A 153 0.84 13.34 7.21
N MET A 154 -0.04 13.97 7.98
CA MET A 154 0.27 15.23 8.65
C MET A 154 1.30 15.02 9.77
N GLU A 155 1.18 13.93 10.52
CA GLU A 155 2.16 13.52 11.53
C GLU A 155 3.53 13.24 10.90
N THR A 156 3.57 12.52 9.77
CA THR A 156 4.80 12.23 9.04
C THR A 156 5.47 13.48 8.50
N GLN A 157 4.69 14.45 8.00
CA GLN A 157 5.19 15.76 7.58
C GLN A 157 5.91 16.48 8.73
N GLN A 158 5.27 16.54 9.90
CA GLN A 158 5.84 17.19 11.08
C GLN A 158 7.11 16.48 11.56
N ILE A 159 7.12 15.14 11.59
CA ILE A 159 8.31 14.34 11.93
C ILE A 159 9.46 14.63 10.97
N PHE A 160 9.19 14.67 9.67
CA PHE A 160 10.20 14.96 8.66
C PHE A 160 10.84 16.33 8.89
N GLU A 161 10.04 17.36 9.12
CA GLU A 161 10.55 18.72 9.35
C GLU A 161 11.34 18.84 10.65
N GLN A 162 10.93 18.17 11.73
CA GLN A 162 11.70 18.11 12.97
C GLN A 162 13.07 17.44 12.75
N LEU A 163 13.09 16.31 12.04
CA LEU A 163 14.34 15.63 11.70
C LEU A 163 15.26 16.51 10.85
N GLN A 164 14.73 17.17 9.82
CA GLN A 164 15.51 18.11 8.99
C GLN A 164 16.10 19.24 9.83
N LYS A 165 15.26 19.91 10.63
CA LYS A 165 15.65 21.04 11.47
C LYS A 165 16.77 20.66 12.44
N MET A 166 16.71 19.48 13.02
CA MET A 166 17.69 19.04 14.03
C MET A 166 18.99 18.50 13.43
N TYR A 167 18.93 17.79 12.29
CA TYR A 167 20.04 16.96 11.83
C TYR A 167 20.56 17.26 10.42
N GLU A 168 19.81 17.96 9.55
CA GLU A 168 20.22 18.15 8.16
C GLU A 168 21.51 18.98 8.05
N ALA A 169 21.68 20.01 8.87
CA ALA A 169 22.88 20.85 8.84
C ALA A 169 24.17 20.06 9.14
N GLY A 170 24.11 19.05 10.01
CA GLY A 170 25.24 18.20 10.36
C GLY A 170 25.41 16.97 9.46
N ALA A 171 24.38 16.59 8.70
CA ALA A 171 24.38 15.39 7.86
C ALA A 171 23.48 15.53 6.62
N PRO A 172 23.75 16.49 5.71
CA PRO A 172 22.85 16.83 4.60
C PRO A 172 22.63 15.67 3.63
N GLU A 173 23.63 14.80 3.48
CA GLU A 173 23.55 13.59 2.64
C GLU A 173 22.44 12.63 3.08
N ALA A 174 22.07 12.61 4.36
CA ALA A 174 21.02 11.73 4.86
C ALA A 174 19.61 12.11 4.35
N PHE A 175 19.42 13.39 4.04
CA PHE A 175 18.14 13.97 3.63
C PHE A 175 18.00 14.08 2.10
N ARG A 176 19.02 13.65 1.35
CA ARG A 176 18.94 13.63 -0.11
C ARG A 176 17.90 12.59 -0.55
N PRO A 177 16.95 12.96 -1.42
CA PRO A 177 16.01 12.00 -1.99
C PRO A 177 16.75 10.90 -2.75
N TYR A 178 16.30 9.67 -2.60
CA TYR A 178 16.86 8.50 -3.29
C TYR A 178 15.78 7.80 -4.13
N PRO A 179 16.15 7.15 -5.25
CA PRO A 179 15.20 6.46 -6.10
C PRO A 179 14.58 5.25 -5.39
N LEU A 180 13.26 5.15 -5.40
CA LEU A 180 12.53 3.98 -4.90
C LEU A 180 12.59 2.84 -5.92
N GLN A 181 13.19 1.73 -5.52
CA GLN A 181 13.34 0.55 -6.37
C GLN A 181 12.44 -0.58 -5.89
N TYR A 182 11.38 -0.86 -6.64
CA TYR A 182 10.50 -2.00 -6.40
C TYR A 182 10.15 -2.69 -7.71
N LYS A 183 10.52 -3.97 -7.83
CA LYS A 183 10.31 -4.77 -9.04
C LYS A 183 9.01 -5.54 -8.96
N VAL A 184 8.09 -5.22 -9.84
CA VAL A 184 6.80 -5.93 -10.00
C VAL A 184 6.61 -6.39 -11.41
N LYS A 185 5.79 -7.43 -11.57
CA LYS A 185 5.31 -7.88 -12.88
C LYS A 185 3.88 -7.42 -13.06
N LYS A 186 3.52 -7.13 -14.30
CA LYS A 186 2.13 -6.87 -14.66
C LYS A 186 1.27 -8.09 -14.31
N GLN A 187 0.19 -7.83 -13.58
CA GLN A 187 -0.86 -8.79 -13.33
C GLN A 187 -1.94 -8.64 -14.39
N SER A 188 -2.66 -9.73 -14.66
CA SER A 188 -3.81 -9.73 -15.56
C SER A 188 -4.95 -10.45 -14.86
N PRO A 189 -6.21 -10.10 -15.15
CA PRO A 189 -7.37 -10.79 -14.60
C PRO A 189 -7.33 -12.28 -14.90
N ALA A 190 -7.84 -13.10 -13.98
CA ALA A 190 -7.99 -14.53 -14.17
C ALA A 190 -8.77 -14.83 -15.46
N THR A 191 -8.31 -15.84 -16.22
CA THR A 191 -9.02 -16.20 -17.46
C THR A 191 -10.24 -17.06 -17.16
N PRO A 192 -11.27 -17.04 -18.03
CA PRO A 192 -12.43 -17.94 -17.90
C PRO A 192 -12.02 -19.41 -17.82
N GLN A 193 -10.94 -19.80 -18.53
CA GLN A 193 -10.41 -21.16 -18.50
C GLN A 193 -9.78 -21.53 -17.15
N GLN A 194 -9.04 -20.62 -16.51
CA GLN A 194 -8.50 -20.86 -15.17
C GLN A 194 -9.62 -21.04 -14.15
N MET A 195 -10.64 -20.18 -14.22
CA MET A 195 -11.82 -20.28 -13.35
C MET A 195 -12.61 -21.57 -13.59
N LYS A 196 -12.79 -21.97 -14.86
CA LYS A 196 -13.44 -23.24 -15.23
C LYS A 196 -12.67 -24.43 -14.67
N TYR A 197 -11.35 -24.47 -14.85
CA TYR A 197 -10.51 -25.54 -14.33
C TYR A 197 -10.61 -25.66 -12.81
N LEU A 198 -10.52 -24.53 -12.09
CA LEU A 198 -10.63 -24.53 -10.64
C LEU A 198 -12.00 -25.05 -10.17
N LYS A 199 -13.10 -24.64 -10.82
CA LYS A 199 -14.45 -25.16 -10.53
C LYS A 199 -14.53 -26.68 -10.72
N GLN A 200 -14.04 -27.18 -11.85
CA GLN A 200 -13.99 -28.63 -12.11
C GLN A 200 -13.12 -29.38 -11.10
N PHE A 201 -12.00 -28.77 -10.69
CA PHE A 201 -11.10 -29.36 -9.69
C PHE A 201 -11.78 -29.53 -8.34
N VAL A 202 -12.42 -28.48 -7.82
CA VAL A 202 -13.07 -28.55 -6.50
C VAL A 202 -14.28 -29.47 -6.52
N GLU A 203 -15.03 -29.51 -7.63
CA GLU A 203 -16.13 -30.46 -7.84
C GLU A 203 -15.64 -31.91 -7.85
N PHE A 204 -14.58 -32.22 -8.61
CA PHE A 204 -13.99 -33.56 -8.68
C PHE A 204 -13.52 -34.08 -7.32
N HIS A 205 -12.95 -33.21 -6.48
CA HIS A 205 -12.45 -33.59 -5.16
C HIS A 205 -13.47 -33.41 -4.03
N GLY A 206 -14.70 -32.94 -4.32
CA GLY A 206 -15.73 -32.68 -3.31
C GLY A 206 -15.36 -31.59 -2.31
N ILE A 207 -14.57 -30.59 -2.72
CA ILE A 207 -14.09 -29.50 -1.88
C ILE A 207 -15.02 -28.28 -2.05
N PRO A 208 -15.35 -27.54 -0.97
CA PRO A 208 -16.03 -26.25 -1.11
C PRO A 208 -15.23 -25.29 -2.00
N MET A 209 -15.95 -24.49 -2.81
CA MET A 209 -15.30 -23.46 -3.62
C MET A 209 -14.58 -22.45 -2.70
N PRO A 210 -13.27 -22.22 -2.88
CA PRO A 210 -12.57 -21.18 -2.14
C PRO A 210 -13.17 -19.80 -2.41
N GLU A 211 -13.02 -18.89 -1.45
CA GLU A 211 -13.37 -17.49 -1.67
C GLU A 211 -12.45 -16.89 -2.75
N ILE A 212 -13.06 -16.34 -3.80
CA ILE A 212 -12.36 -15.71 -4.92
C ILE A 212 -13.04 -14.39 -5.21
N TYR A 213 -12.26 -13.31 -5.16
CA TYR A 213 -12.73 -11.98 -5.52
C TYR A 213 -12.79 -11.80 -7.05
N GLU A 214 -13.73 -10.98 -7.51
CA GLU A 214 -13.97 -10.75 -8.95
C GLU A 214 -12.73 -10.25 -9.70
N ASP A 215 -11.85 -9.53 -8.99
CA ASP A 215 -10.62 -8.95 -9.51
C ASP A 215 -9.39 -9.86 -9.34
N ALA A 216 -9.60 -11.14 -9.02
CA ALA A 216 -8.51 -12.11 -8.87
C ALA A 216 -7.66 -12.20 -10.16
N SER A 217 -6.34 -12.16 -9.98
CA SER A 217 -5.39 -12.25 -11.07
C SER A 217 -5.14 -13.69 -11.51
N ARG A 218 -4.63 -13.86 -12.74
CA ARG A 218 -4.17 -15.16 -13.26
C ARG A 218 -3.21 -15.86 -12.29
N SER A 219 -2.31 -15.09 -11.67
CA SER A 219 -1.29 -15.62 -10.77
C SER A 219 -1.84 -16.02 -9.40
N GLU A 220 -2.92 -15.39 -8.96
CA GLU A 220 -3.64 -15.81 -7.74
C GLU A 220 -4.36 -17.12 -7.99
N ILE A 221 -5.13 -17.22 -9.08
CA ILE A 221 -5.87 -18.45 -9.39
C ILE A 221 -4.94 -19.63 -9.66
N SER A 222 -3.83 -19.42 -10.39
CA SER A 222 -2.83 -20.49 -10.59
C SER A 222 -2.25 -20.96 -9.26
N ARG A 223 -1.85 -20.04 -8.36
CA ARG A 223 -1.26 -20.41 -7.07
C ARG A 223 -2.24 -21.17 -6.18
N LEU A 224 -3.49 -20.71 -6.11
CA LEU A 224 -4.56 -21.41 -5.39
C LEU A 224 -4.75 -22.82 -5.95
N THR A 225 -4.81 -22.94 -7.26
CA THR A 225 -4.96 -24.24 -7.94
C THR A 225 -3.77 -25.16 -7.64
N ASP A 226 -2.54 -24.65 -7.70
CA ASP A 226 -1.33 -25.43 -7.41
C ASP A 226 -1.29 -25.90 -5.94
N GLN A 227 -1.75 -25.07 -5.00
CA GLN A 227 -1.88 -25.43 -3.59
C GLN A 227 -2.90 -26.56 -3.40
N LEU A 228 -4.07 -26.45 -4.05
CA LEU A 228 -5.08 -27.51 -4.01
C LEU A 228 -4.59 -28.81 -4.65
N ILE A 229 -3.87 -28.73 -5.77
CA ILE A 229 -3.23 -29.92 -6.39
C ILE A 229 -2.21 -30.56 -5.44
N ALA A 230 -1.40 -29.75 -4.75
CA ALA A 230 -0.42 -30.26 -3.79
C ALA A 230 -1.08 -30.98 -2.61
N GLN A 231 -2.27 -30.51 -2.20
CA GLN A 231 -3.00 -31.06 -1.05
C GLN A 231 -3.87 -32.27 -1.41
N TYR A 232 -4.56 -32.25 -2.55
CA TYR A 232 -5.60 -33.24 -2.91
C TYR A 232 -5.20 -34.15 -4.08
N GLY A 233 -4.05 -33.90 -4.70
CA GLY A 233 -3.60 -34.58 -5.91
C GLY A 233 -4.17 -33.95 -7.19
N LYS A 234 -3.73 -34.45 -8.34
CA LYS A 234 -4.25 -34.01 -9.65
C LYS A 234 -5.56 -34.73 -9.97
N MET A 235 -6.48 -34.05 -10.67
CA MET A 235 -7.60 -34.71 -11.33
C MET A 235 -7.07 -35.81 -12.25
N LYS A 236 -7.53 -37.05 -12.07
CA LYS A 236 -7.21 -38.14 -12.99
C LYS A 236 -7.96 -37.89 -14.29
N LYS A 237 -7.28 -37.99 -15.44
CA LYS A 237 -7.98 -38.01 -16.73
C LYS A 237 -8.89 -39.24 -16.74
N GLU A 238 -10.16 -39.07 -17.10
CA GLU A 238 -10.98 -40.22 -17.50
C GLU A 238 -10.22 -40.98 -18.60
N PRO A 239 -10.19 -42.33 -18.58
CA PRO A 239 -9.71 -43.09 -19.71
C PRO A 239 -10.56 -42.67 -20.92
N SER A 240 -9.89 -42.20 -21.98
CA SER A 240 -10.56 -42.05 -23.28
C SER A 240 -11.11 -43.42 -23.67
N LEU A 241 -12.45 -43.55 -23.65
CA LEU A 241 -13.21 -44.68 -24.17
C LEU A 241 -12.97 -44.85 -25.68
#